data_AF-A0A183FTZ3-F1
#
_entry.id   AF-A0A183FTZ3-F1
#
_cell.length_a   1.000
_cell.length_b   1.000
_cell.length_c   1.000
_cell.angle_alpha   90.00
_cell.angle_beta   90.00
_cell.angle_gamma   90.00
#
_symmetry.space_group_name_H-M   'P 1'
#
loop_
_entity.id
_entity.type
_entity.pdbx_description
1 polymer ?
#
loop_
_entity_poly.entity_id
_entity_poly.type
_entity_poly.pdbx_seq_one_letter_code
_entity_poly.pdbx_strand_id
1 'polypeptide(L)'
;GDSGGHSFCGSVGVITGSVEVAGRIAGIELENFMCHGRLKITFDTESNNCFYIGGPNGSGKSALFASLNIGLGGRGNDNDRGSSVKTYIKEGRSRAKIRVILTNRGIGSHPDYGEYIVVERTITPSASTYVLKSIEVTSIAIVSETVVSKKKSDLDQLRVRYGIQLNNPIFWMSQDRSRHFLQQMKPDRLYKVGFLDTFCWGLLVIQRFFRFSCTLLNSNTPGSVTTSAKEYQSMVEERRRLRSIQEMRNQQSEIGWMLLWCPLRDVLEVRLSSQSLVLIYSYSLITHF
;
A
#
# COMPACT_ATOMS: atom_id res chain seq x y z
N GLY A 1 -14.88 -42.99 51.66
CA GLY A 1 -15.34 -42.31 50.45
C GLY A 1 -15.12 -40.84 50.69
N ASP A 2 -14.24 -40.23 49.92
CA ASP A 2 -14.16 -38.78 49.79
C ASP A 2 -13.60 -38.50 48.40
N SER A 3 -14.42 -37.83 47.60
CA SER A 3 -14.21 -37.52 46.19
C SER A 3 -13.34 -36.27 46.05
N GLY A 4 -12.09 -36.47 45.60
CA GLY A 4 -11.20 -35.40 45.17
C GLY A 4 -11.59 -34.86 43.80
N GLY A 5 -12.21 -33.68 43.77
CA GLY A 5 -12.37 -32.88 42.56
C GLY A 5 -11.21 -31.91 42.39
N HIS A 6 -10.21 -32.26 41.59
CA HIS A 6 -9.21 -31.31 41.11
C HIS A 6 -9.79 -30.50 39.95
N SER A 7 -10.25 -29.28 40.23
CA SER A 7 -10.58 -28.28 39.22
C SER A 7 -9.28 -27.70 38.65
N PHE A 8 -8.85 -28.24 37.52
CA PHE A 8 -7.75 -27.68 36.73
C PHE A 8 -8.27 -26.43 35.99
N CYS A 9 -8.27 -25.27 36.67
CA CYS A 9 -8.48 -23.98 36.03
C CYS A 9 -7.18 -23.56 35.34
N GLY A 10 -6.96 -24.11 34.14
CA GLY A 10 -5.97 -23.58 33.21
C GLY A 10 -6.41 -22.17 32.82
N SER A 11 -5.82 -21.16 33.45
CA SER A 11 -5.91 -19.80 32.97
C SER A 11 -5.22 -19.77 31.62
N VAL A 12 -6.02 -19.87 30.55
CA VAL A 12 -5.60 -19.45 29.22
C VAL A 12 -5.34 -17.96 29.35
N GLY A 13 -4.10 -17.61 29.69
CA GLY A 13 -3.60 -16.26 29.57
C GLY A 13 -3.79 -15.86 28.12
N VAL A 14 -4.82 -15.07 27.86
CA VAL A 14 -4.92 -14.33 26.61
C VAL A 14 -3.69 -13.44 26.59
N ILE A 15 -2.66 -13.85 25.85
CA ILE A 15 -1.55 -12.97 25.52
C ILE A 15 -2.16 -11.91 24.63
N THR A 16 -2.73 -10.85 25.22
CA THR A 16 -3.01 -9.59 24.54
C THR A 16 -1.67 -8.89 24.30
N GLY A 17 -0.75 -9.56 23.61
CA GLY A 17 0.45 -8.94 23.11
C GLY A 17 0.00 -8.07 21.94
N SER A 18 -0.18 -6.77 22.18
CA SER A 18 -0.22 -5.82 21.09
C SER A 18 1.04 -6.04 20.26
N VAL A 19 0.86 -6.48 19.01
CA VAL A 19 1.99 -6.64 18.09
C VAL A 19 2.54 -5.24 17.84
N GLU A 20 3.68 -4.94 18.46
CA GLU A 20 4.38 -3.68 18.25
C GLU A 20 4.98 -3.69 16.85
N VAL A 21 4.84 -2.57 16.13
CA VAL A 21 5.33 -2.40 14.76
C VAL A 21 6.17 -1.13 14.71
N ALA A 22 7.35 -1.24 14.08
CA ALA A 22 8.27 -0.13 13.91
C ALA A 22 7.76 0.89 12.87
N GLY A 23 8.27 2.11 12.92
CA GLY A 23 8.00 3.16 11.95
C GLY A 23 6.83 4.10 12.29
N ARG A 24 6.32 4.05 13.52
CA ARG A 24 5.29 4.99 13.99
C ARG A 24 5.92 6.34 14.30
N ILE A 25 5.22 7.44 14.01
CA ILE A 25 5.70 8.79 14.33
C ILE A 25 5.52 9.02 15.84
N ALA A 26 6.62 8.99 16.60
CA ALA A 26 6.65 9.26 18.03
C ALA A 26 6.80 10.76 18.34
N GLY A 27 7.28 11.56 17.39
CA GLY A 27 7.36 12.99 17.58
C GLY A 27 7.82 13.76 16.36
N ILE A 28 7.68 15.07 16.44
CA ILE A 28 8.16 16.00 15.44
C ILE A 28 8.64 17.29 16.07
N GLU A 29 9.77 17.79 15.60
CA GLU A 29 10.35 19.07 15.98
C GLU A 29 10.62 19.92 14.75
N LEU A 30 10.15 21.17 14.77
CA LEU A 30 10.34 22.14 13.70
C LEU A 30 11.08 23.36 14.22
N GLU A 31 12.02 23.85 13.43
CA GLU A 31 12.74 25.10 13.66
C GLU A 31 12.68 25.93 12.38
N ASN A 32 12.18 27.17 12.48
CA ASN A 32 12.08 28.13 11.38
C ASN A 32 11.41 27.57 10.11
N PHE A 33 10.34 26.79 10.28
CA PHE A 33 9.61 26.15 9.19
C PHE A 33 8.24 26.82 8.98
N MET A 34 8.05 27.48 7.84
CA MET A 34 6.86 28.29 7.53
C MET A 34 6.46 29.24 8.68
N CYS A 35 5.27 29.07 9.25
CA CYS A 35 4.76 29.87 10.38
C CYS A 35 5.42 29.49 11.71
N HIS A 36 6.05 28.32 11.82
CA HIS A 36 6.61 27.79 13.07
C HIS A 36 8.04 28.28 13.30
N GLY A 37 8.25 29.09 14.34
CA GLY A 37 9.61 29.47 14.77
C GLY A 37 10.30 28.31 15.50
N ARG A 38 9.61 27.73 16.47
CA ARG A 38 10.00 26.48 17.15
C ARG A 38 8.72 25.75 17.53
N LEU A 39 8.62 24.47 17.19
CA LEU A 39 7.50 23.60 17.53
C LEU A 39 8.06 22.24 17.93
N LYS A 40 7.54 21.65 19.01
CA LYS A 40 7.85 20.29 19.43
C LYS A 40 6.56 19.61 19.83
N ILE A 41 6.28 18.47 19.21
CA ILE A 41 5.11 17.64 19.48
C ILE A 41 5.61 16.22 19.72
N THR A 42 5.16 15.62 20.81
CA THR A 42 5.40 14.20 21.14
C THR A 42 4.07 13.47 21.06
N PHE A 43 4.09 12.30 20.43
CA PHE A 43 2.93 11.43 20.28
C PHE A 43 3.11 10.21 21.19
N ASP A 44 2.13 9.95 22.05
CA ASP A 44 2.12 8.75 22.89
C ASP A 44 1.72 7.52 22.06
N THR A 45 2.72 6.92 21.44
CA THR A 45 2.55 5.75 20.55
C THR A 45 2.31 4.44 21.30
N GLU A 46 2.54 4.40 22.62
CA GLU A 46 2.36 3.20 23.44
C GLU A 46 0.87 2.98 23.73
N SER A 47 0.15 4.05 24.06
CA SER A 47 -1.27 3.98 24.40
C SER A 47 -2.23 4.29 23.25
N ASN A 48 -1.79 5.05 22.23
CA ASN A 48 -2.67 5.57 21.18
C ASN A 48 -2.21 5.21 19.77
N ASN A 49 -3.18 4.82 18.92
CA ASN A 49 -3.00 4.53 17.49
C ASN A 49 -3.46 5.67 16.56
N CYS A 50 -4.16 6.67 17.10
CA CYS A 50 -4.69 7.79 16.32
C CYS A 50 -4.50 9.10 17.09
N PHE A 51 -4.09 10.14 16.40
CA PHE A 51 -3.86 11.47 16.97
C PHE A 51 -4.64 12.51 16.18
N TYR A 52 -5.33 13.40 16.89
CA TYR A 52 -6.08 14.50 16.30
C TYR A 52 -5.37 15.82 16.57
N ILE A 53 -5.13 16.60 15.51
CA ILE A 53 -4.46 17.90 15.62
C ILE A 53 -5.45 19.00 15.26
N GLY A 54 -6.02 19.62 16.30
CA GLY A 54 -6.99 20.71 16.21
C GLY A 54 -6.34 22.09 16.33
N GLY A 55 -7.06 23.13 15.90
CA GLY A 55 -6.69 24.51 16.13
C GLY A 55 -7.34 25.50 15.15
N PRO A 56 -7.27 26.82 15.41
CA PRO A 56 -7.86 27.84 14.55
C PRO A 56 -7.30 27.85 13.12
N ASN A 57 -8.03 28.43 12.16
CA ASN A 57 -7.51 28.63 10.81
C ASN A 57 -6.24 29.50 10.85
N GLY A 58 -5.24 29.14 10.05
CA GLY A 58 -3.94 29.81 10.07
C GLY A 58 -2.98 29.36 11.18
N SER A 59 -3.39 28.48 12.10
CA SER A 59 -2.53 27.99 13.21
C SER A 59 -1.32 27.13 12.78
N GLY A 60 -1.17 26.84 11.48
CA GLY A 60 -0.04 26.08 10.97
C GLY A 60 -0.23 24.55 10.95
N LYS A 61 -1.45 24.04 11.03
CA LYS A 61 -1.76 22.59 10.88
C LYS A 61 -1.29 22.02 9.54
N SER A 62 -1.62 22.69 8.44
CA SER A 62 -1.18 22.27 7.11
C SER A 62 0.34 22.37 6.95
N ALA A 63 0.99 23.29 7.67
CA ALA A 63 2.45 23.38 7.72
C ALA A 63 3.05 22.17 8.45
N LEU A 64 2.46 21.78 9.59
CA LEU A 64 2.86 20.58 10.31
C LEU A 64 2.69 19.32 9.43
N PHE A 65 1.56 19.19 8.75
CA PHE A 65 1.32 18.11 7.80
C PHE A 65 2.39 18.11 6.68
N ALA A 66 2.61 19.24 6.01
CA ALA A 66 3.65 19.33 4.97
C ALA A 66 5.06 19.00 5.49
N SER A 67 5.37 19.36 6.74
CA SER A 67 6.66 19.08 7.35
C SER A 67 6.94 17.58 7.52
N LEU A 68 5.91 16.77 7.83
CA LEU A 68 6.05 15.31 7.91
C LEU A 68 6.42 14.70 6.56
N ASN A 69 5.70 15.07 5.50
CA ASN A 69 5.99 14.58 4.15
C ASN A 69 7.39 14.98 3.69
N ILE A 70 7.75 16.26 3.82
CA ILE A 70 9.06 16.78 3.39
C ILE A 70 10.18 16.21 4.26
N GLY A 71 9.97 16.11 5.58
CA GLY A 71 10.90 15.54 6.54
C GLY A 71 11.19 14.06 6.25
N LEU A 72 10.19 13.29 5.84
CA LEU A 72 10.33 11.87 5.48
C LEU A 72 10.74 11.64 4.02
N GLY A 73 11.13 12.68 3.27
CA GLY A 73 11.67 12.51 1.92
C GLY A 73 10.65 12.51 0.78
N GLY A 74 9.44 13.00 1.04
CA GLY A 74 8.52 13.37 -0.04
C GLY A 74 9.04 14.55 -0.84
N ARG A 75 8.59 14.67 -2.09
CA ARG A 75 9.07 15.69 -3.01
C ARG A 75 8.39 17.02 -2.68
N GLY A 76 9.08 18.15 -2.85
CA GLY A 76 8.47 19.48 -2.62
C GLY A 76 7.22 19.70 -3.48
N ASN A 77 7.21 19.15 -4.71
CA ASN A 77 6.07 19.18 -5.62
C ASN A 77 4.84 18.39 -5.13
N ASP A 78 5.01 17.45 -4.21
CA ASP A 78 3.91 16.60 -3.72
C ASP A 78 2.92 17.34 -2.80
N ASN A 79 3.29 18.53 -2.35
CA ASN A 79 2.53 19.37 -1.43
C ASN A 79 2.10 20.72 -2.06
N ASP A 80 2.12 20.83 -3.40
CA ASP A 80 1.54 21.93 -4.20
C ASP A 80 2.01 23.37 -3.87
N ARG A 81 3.08 23.55 -3.09
CA ARG A 81 3.56 24.87 -2.60
C ARG A 81 4.90 25.37 -3.18
N GLY A 82 5.08 25.14 -4.48
CA GLY A 82 6.21 25.68 -5.25
C GLY A 82 7.37 24.69 -5.39
N SER A 83 8.07 24.80 -6.52
CA SER A 83 9.02 23.80 -7.03
C SER A 83 10.28 23.58 -6.17
N SER A 84 10.50 24.40 -5.14
CA SER A 84 11.76 24.42 -4.39
C SER A 84 11.51 24.37 -2.90
N VAL A 85 12.10 23.38 -2.23
CA VAL A 85 11.99 23.14 -0.79
C VAL A 85 12.41 24.35 0.07
N LYS A 86 13.19 25.28 -0.51
CA LYS A 86 13.54 26.56 0.12
C LYS A 86 12.33 27.44 0.50
N THR A 87 11.18 27.30 -0.18
CA THR A 87 9.96 28.07 0.13
C THR A 87 9.37 27.73 1.51
N TYR A 88 9.78 26.61 2.09
CA TYR A 88 9.36 26.18 3.41
C TYR A 88 10.15 26.83 4.56
N ILE A 89 11.21 27.59 4.24
CA ILE A 89 11.96 28.35 5.25
C ILE A 89 11.11 29.53 5.70
N LYS A 90 10.99 29.72 7.02
CA LYS A 90 10.29 30.87 7.61
C LYS A 90 10.88 32.18 7.09
N GLU A 91 10.02 33.13 6.74
CA GLU A 91 10.44 34.45 6.27
C GLU A 91 11.40 35.12 7.26
N GLY A 92 12.44 35.77 6.72
CA GLY A 92 13.51 36.39 7.51
C GLY A 92 14.51 35.40 8.12
N ARG A 93 14.43 34.10 7.80
CA ARG A 93 15.39 33.07 8.25
C ARG A 93 16.16 32.47 7.08
N SER A 94 17.39 32.03 7.35
CA SER A 94 18.31 31.44 6.37
C SER A 94 18.38 29.91 6.44
N ARG A 95 17.67 29.30 7.38
CA ARG A 95 17.66 27.85 7.60
C ARG A 95 16.35 27.41 8.22
N ALA A 96 15.83 26.27 7.77
CA ALA A 96 14.79 25.52 8.44
C ALA A 96 15.29 24.12 8.81
N LYS A 97 14.80 23.58 9.92
CA LYS A 97 15.09 22.21 10.37
C LYS A 97 13.80 21.48 10.69
N ILE A 98 13.72 20.24 10.25
CA ILE A 98 12.64 19.30 10.54
C ILE A 98 13.29 18.07 11.16
N ARG A 99 12.82 17.65 12.34
CA ARG A 99 13.20 16.37 12.95
C ARG A 99 11.93 15.53 13.11
N VAL A 100 11.88 14.38 12.46
CA VAL A 100 10.80 13.41 12.64
C VAL A 100 11.36 12.24 13.44
N ILE A 101 10.73 11.93 14.57
CA ILE A 101 11.13 10.82 15.44
C ILE A 101 10.20 9.64 15.15
N LEU A 102 10.79 8.50 14.79
CA LEU A 102 10.10 7.25 14.49
C LEU A 102 10.41 6.20 15.55
N THR A 103 9.44 5.37 15.92
CA THR A 103 9.67 4.19 16.76
C THR A 103 10.44 3.13 15.98
N ASN A 104 11.33 2.41 16.66
CA ASN A 104 12.11 1.32 16.07
C ASN A 104 12.05 0.05 16.93
N ARG A 105 10.86 -0.23 17.48
CA ARG A 105 10.58 -1.42 18.29
C ARG A 105 9.57 -2.33 17.60
N GLY A 106 9.60 -3.60 17.94
CA GLY A 106 8.69 -4.60 17.39
C GLY A 106 9.02 -5.04 15.95
N ILE A 107 8.00 -5.50 15.23
CA ILE A 107 8.15 -6.07 13.89
C ILE A 107 8.63 -4.99 12.91
N GLY A 108 9.66 -5.33 12.13
CA GLY A 108 10.23 -4.44 11.12
C GLY A 108 11.27 -3.46 11.65
N SER A 109 11.72 -3.60 12.90
CA SER A 109 12.81 -2.78 13.45
C SER A 109 14.10 -2.89 12.63
N HIS A 110 14.90 -1.84 12.68
CA HIS A 110 16.18 -1.72 12.01
C HIS A 110 17.30 -1.98 13.03
N PRO A 111 18.17 -2.99 12.82
CA PRO A 111 19.16 -3.39 13.81
C PRO A 111 20.24 -2.32 14.07
N ASP A 112 20.58 -1.51 13.07
CA ASP A 112 21.59 -0.45 13.20
C ASP A 112 21.15 0.78 14.02
N TYR A 113 19.92 0.78 14.55
CA TYR A 113 19.37 1.89 15.33
C TYR A 113 18.80 1.38 16.66
N GLY A 114 18.81 2.25 17.67
CA GLY A 114 18.23 2.02 18.99
C GLY A 114 16.70 2.08 18.97
N GLU A 115 16.08 2.41 20.10
CA GLU A 115 14.62 2.40 20.25
C GLU A 115 13.90 3.42 19.36
N TYR A 116 14.57 4.51 18.99
CA TYR A 116 14.01 5.52 18.10
C TYR A 116 14.99 5.93 17.01
N ILE A 117 14.43 6.32 15.86
CA ILE A 117 15.17 6.88 14.74
C ILE A 117 14.75 8.32 14.52
N VAL A 118 15.73 9.22 14.42
CA VAL A 118 15.50 10.61 14.05
C VAL A 118 15.87 10.80 12.59
N VAL A 119 14.90 11.20 11.79
CA VAL A 119 15.10 11.73 10.45
C VAL A 119 15.18 13.25 10.56
N GLU A 120 16.39 13.79 10.51
CA GLU A 120 16.64 15.23 10.51
C GLU A 120 16.87 15.74 9.09
N ARG A 121 16.02 16.66 8.62
CA ARG A 121 16.20 17.37 7.36
C ARG A 121 16.56 18.82 7.66
N THR A 122 17.69 19.28 7.13
CA THR A 122 18.07 20.70 7.14
C THR A 122 17.88 21.29 5.75
N ILE A 123 17.27 22.47 5.69
CA ILE A 123 16.99 23.19 4.45
C ILE A 123 17.62 24.58 4.55
N THR A 124 18.45 24.93 3.58
CA THR A 124 19.01 26.26 3.38
C THR A 124 18.61 26.75 1.97
N PRO A 125 18.81 28.04 1.65
CA PRO A 125 18.57 28.55 0.30
C PRO A 125 19.36 27.83 -0.80
N SER A 126 20.53 27.28 -0.45
CA SER A 126 21.46 26.64 -1.38
C SER A 126 21.42 25.10 -1.35
N ALA A 127 20.98 24.48 -0.26
CA ALA A 127 21.07 23.03 -0.09
C ALA A 127 19.92 22.45 0.75
N SER A 128 19.70 21.14 0.57
CA SER A 128 18.86 20.35 1.48
C SER A 128 19.56 19.04 1.80
N THR A 129 19.76 18.78 3.09
CA THR A 129 20.52 17.62 3.56
C THR A 129 19.71 16.82 4.57
N TYR A 130 20.02 15.52 4.65
CA TYR A 130 19.43 14.59 5.59
C TYR A 130 20.49 14.05 6.53
N VAL A 131 20.11 13.83 7.78
CA VAL A 131 20.89 13.14 8.80
C VAL A 131 19.96 12.17 9.49
N LEU A 132 20.34 10.89 9.48
CA LEU A 132 19.69 9.82 10.21
C LEU A 132 20.45 9.60 11.50
N LYS A 133 19.73 9.59 12.61
CA LYS A 133 20.30 9.41 13.95
C LYS A 133 19.57 8.30 14.68
N SER A 134 20.31 7.59 15.52
CA SER A 134 19.80 6.63 16.48
C SER A 134 19.63 7.33 17.83
N ILE A 135 18.52 7.07 18.50
CA ILE A 135 18.32 7.41 19.91
C ILE A 135 18.20 6.12 20.69
N GLU A 136 19.06 5.98 21.69
CA GLU A 136 18.98 4.91 22.68
C GLU A 136 18.31 5.43 23.96
N VAL A 137 17.37 4.67 24.51
CA VAL A 137 16.57 5.07 25.67
C VAL A 137 16.65 3.98 26.74
N THR A 138 17.18 4.33 27.91
CA THR A 138 16.99 3.53 29.13
C THR A 138 15.61 3.84 29.71
N SER A 139 15.08 2.97 30.57
CA SER A 139 13.76 3.06 31.21
C SER A 139 13.36 4.40 31.85
N ILE A 140 14.27 5.39 31.93
CA ILE A 140 14.09 6.66 32.62
C ILE A 140 14.50 7.88 31.76
N ALA A 141 15.40 7.74 30.76
CA ALA A 141 15.89 8.88 29.97
C ALA A 141 16.54 8.47 28.63
N ILE A 142 16.60 9.43 27.71
CA ILE A 142 17.44 9.34 26.50
C ILE A 142 18.91 9.26 26.93
N VAL A 143 19.58 8.21 26.49
CA VAL A 143 20.98 7.91 26.85
C VAL A 143 21.93 8.56 25.85
N SER A 144 21.64 8.39 24.56
CA SER A 144 22.53 8.83 23.49
C SER A 144 21.74 9.21 22.25
N GLU A 145 22.22 10.21 21.52
CA GLU A 145 21.76 10.53 20.16
C GLU A 145 22.99 10.48 19.24
N THR A 146 23.08 9.44 18.41
CA THR A 146 24.25 9.19 17.56
C THR A 146 23.90 9.29 16.08
N VAL A 147 24.78 9.88 15.28
CA VAL A 147 24.58 9.98 13.83
C VAL A 147 24.95 8.66 13.17
N VAL A 148 23.99 8.03 12.50
CA VAL A 148 24.18 6.75 11.81
C VAL A 148 24.48 6.97 10.33
N SER A 149 23.74 7.86 9.66
CA SER A 149 23.95 8.14 8.24
C SER A 149 23.61 9.58 7.85
N LYS A 150 24.17 10.01 6.71
CA LYS A 150 23.83 11.28 6.05
C LYS A 150 23.31 11.08 4.62
N LYS A 151 23.14 9.83 4.18
CA LYS A 151 22.76 9.48 2.81
C LYS A 151 21.24 9.48 2.65
N LYS A 152 20.76 10.08 1.56
CA LYS A 152 19.32 10.06 1.21
C LYS A 152 18.82 8.65 0.87
N SER A 153 19.68 7.82 0.28
CA SER A 153 19.39 6.41 -0.05
C SER A 153 18.95 5.61 1.17
N ASP A 154 19.60 5.84 2.31
CA ASP A 154 19.37 5.07 3.53
C ASP A 154 18.01 5.46 4.13
N LEU A 155 17.59 6.72 3.98
CA LEU A 155 16.22 7.15 4.30
C LEU A 155 15.21 6.46 3.39
N ASP A 156 15.50 6.30 2.10
CA ASP A 156 14.58 5.61 1.19
C ASP A 156 14.44 4.12 1.52
N GLN A 157 15.54 3.47 1.91
CA GLN A 157 15.50 2.09 2.43
C GLN A 157 14.68 2.00 3.73
N LEU A 158 14.87 2.95 4.65
CA LEU A 158 14.11 3.01 5.89
C LEU A 158 12.61 3.15 5.65
N ARG A 159 12.21 4.02 4.72
CA ARG A 159 10.81 4.18 4.32
C ARG A 159 10.21 2.90 3.75
N VAL A 160 10.97 2.18 2.92
CA VAL A 160 10.52 0.89 2.36
C VAL A 160 10.34 -0.13 3.48
N ARG A 161 11.29 -0.21 4.42
CA ARG A 161 11.20 -1.12 5.57
C ARG A 161 9.97 -0.84 6.43
N TYR A 162 9.66 0.43 6.69
CA TYR A 162 8.52 0.84 7.51
C TYR A 162 7.20 1.01 6.72
N GLY A 163 7.19 0.71 5.41
CA GLY A 163 5.99 0.86 4.59
C GLY A 163 5.48 2.30 4.44
N ILE A 164 6.35 3.31 4.58
CA ILE A 164 5.98 4.73 4.50
C ILE A 164 5.86 5.18 3.04
N GLN A 165 4.63 5.21 2.52
CA GLN A 165 4.32 5.50 1.12
C GLN A 165 3.77 6.91 0.88
N LEU A 166 4.63 7.93 0.94
CA LEU A 166 4.21 9.34 0.74
C LEU A 166 3.63 9.65 -0.65
N ASN A 167 3.89 8.82 -1.66
CA ASN A 167 3.38 9.00 -3.02
C ASN A 167 1.97 8.43 -3.19
N ASN A 168 1.53 7.56 -2.28
CA ASN A 168 0.21 6.94 -2.32
C ASN A 168 -0.81 7.92 -1.71
N PRO A 169 -1.80 8.43 -2.46
CA PRO A 169 -2.78 9.39 -1.96
C PRO A 169 -3.71 8.82 -0.88
N ILE A 170 -3.83 7.49 -0.78
CA ILE A 170 -4.57 6.82 0.30
C ILE A 170 -3.75 6.85 1.61
N PHE A 171 -2.43 6.73 1.52
CA PHE A 171 -1.52 6.79 2.67
C PHE A 171 -1.25 8.24 3.11
N TRP A 172 -1.04 9.14 2.14
CA TRP A 172 -0.78 10.55 2.37
C TRP A 172 -1.79 11.43 1.62
N MET A 173 -2.84 11.82 2.34
CA MET A 173 -3.94 12.60 1.80
C MET A 173 -3.85 14.06 2.27
N SER A 174 -3.24 14.92 1.45
CA SER A 174 -3.30 16.38 1.67
C SER A 174 -4.66 16.95 1.28
N GLN A 175 -4.95 18.16 1.76
CA GLN A 175 -6.18 18.88 1.40
C GLN A 175 -6.32 19.08 -0.11
N ASP A 176 -5.22 19.33 -0.82
CA ASP A 176 -5.23 19.52 -2.28
C ASP A 176 -5.31 18.18 -3.02
N ARG A 177 -4.62 17.15 -2.52
CA ARG A 177 -4.72 15.78 -3.06
C ARG A 177 -6.11 15.18 -2.90
N SER A 178 -6.81 15.44 -1.80
CA SER A 178 -8.17 14.94 -1.61
C SER A 178 -9.13 15.53 -2.66
N ARG A 179 -9.00 16.83 -2.99
CA ARG A 179 -9.78 17.45 -4.07
C ARG A 179 -9.49 16.80 -5.42
N HIS A 180 -8.21 16.60 -5.77
CA HIS A 180 -7.82 15.94 -7.02
C HIS A 180 -8.29 14.48 -7.08
N PHE A 181 -8.14 13.74 -5.99
CA PHE A 181 -8.57 12.35 -5.88
C PHE A 181 -10.07 12.22 -6.13
N LEU A 182 -10.90 13.05 -5.50
CA LEU A 182 -12.35 13.06 -5.71
C LEU A 182 -12.73 13.47 -7.13
N GLN A 183 -12.01 14.41 -7.76
CA GLN A 183 -12.25 14.79 -9.15
C GLN A 183 -11.91 13.68 -10.17
N GLN A 184 -10.97 12.78 -9.82
CA GLN A 184 -10.62 11.63 -10.64
C GLN A 184 -11.61 10.47 -10.50
N MET A 185 -12.37 10.42 -9.40
CA MET A 185 -13.43 9.44 -9.13
C MET A 185 -14.74 9.74 -9.89
N LYS A 186 -14.63 9.99 -11.20
CA LYS A 186 -15.79 10.04 -12.12
C LYS A 186 -16.16 8.62 -12.57
N PRO A 187 -17.45 8.31 -12.81
CA PRO A 187 -17.92 6.95 -13.14
C PRO A 187 -17.14 6.29 -14.29
N ASP A 188 -16.77 7.06 -15.32
CA ASP A 188 -16.01 6.55 -16.47
C ASP A 188 -14.57 6.11 -16.14
N ARG A 189 -13.99 6.58 -15.03
CA ARG A 189 -12.62 6.26 -14.59
C ARG A 189 -12.54 5.26 -13.45
N LEU A 190 -13.61 5.10 -12.67
CA LEU A 190 -13.73 4.08 -11.61
C LEU A 190 -13.52 2.65 -12.15
N TYR A 191 -13.97 2.38 -13.38
CA TYR A 191 -13.76 1.08 -14.04
C TYR A 191 -12.28 0.75 -14.30
N LYS A 192 -11.40 1.76 -14.51
CA LYS A 192 -9.96 1.53 -14.75
C LYS A 192 -9.19 1.29 -13.45
N VAL A 193 -9.55 1.97 -12.36
CA VAL A 193 -8.84 1.87 -11.07
C VAL A 193 -9.27 0.62 -10.29
N GLY A 194 -10.55 0.22 -10.38
CA GLY A 194 -11.06 -0.95 -9.66
C GLY A 194 -10.66 -2.30 -10.25
N PHE A 195 -10.55 -2.41 -11.58
CA PHE A 195 -10.43 -3.70 -12.26
C PHE A 195 -8.97 -4.15 -12.52
N LEU A 196 -8.03 -3.22 -12.77
CA LEU A 196 -6.64 -3.58 -13.07
C LEU A 196 -5.73 -3.69 -11.84
N ASP A 197 -5.85 -2.78 -10.86
CA ASP A 197 -4.88 -2.73 -9.75
C ASP A 197 -5.19 -3.75 -8.65
N THR A 198 -6.44 -3.90 -8.21
CA THR A 198 -6.78 -4.79 -7.09
C THR A 198 -6.54 -6.28 -7.40
N PHE A 199 -6.82 -6.73 -8.62
CA PHE A 199 -6.59 -8.13 -9.02
C PHE A 199 -5.10 -8.42 -9.30
N CYS A 200 -4.39 -7.51 -9.96
CA CYS A 200 -3.01 -7.75 -10.37
C CYS A 200 -2.04 -7.66 -9.19
N TRP A 201 -2.23 -6.71 -8.28
CA TRP A 201 -1.37 -6.57 -7.09
C TRP A 201 -1.55 -7.74 -6.10
N GLY A 202 -2.80 -8.16 -5.85
CA GLY A 202 -3.09 -9.30 -4.98
C GLY A 202 -2.46 -10.60 -5.50
N LEU A 203 -2.57 -10.85 -6.81
CA LEU A 203 -2.02 -12.07 -7.43
C LEU A 203 -0.49 -12.08 -7.41
N LEU A 204 0.17 -10.95 -7.65
CA LEU A 204 1.63 -10.83 -7.64
C LEU A 204 2.23 -11.01 -6.24
N VAL A 205 1.57 -10.50 -5.20
CA VAL A 205 2.00 -10.69 -3.81
C VAL A 205 1.90 -12.16 -3.39
N ILE A 206 0.78 -12.82 -3.73
CA ILE A 206 0.59 -14.26 -3.46
C ILE A 206 1.61 -15.10 -4.23
N GLN A 207 1.86 -14.80 -5.51
CA GLN A 207 2.87 -15.51 -6.31
C GLN A 207 4.27 -15.38 -5.70
N ARG A 208 4.62 -14.20 -5.20
CA ARG A 208 5.94 -13.93 -4.62
C ARG A 208 6.12 -14.63 -3.27
N PHE A 209 5.07 -14.66 -2.44
CA PHE A 209 5.06 -15.41 -1.18
C PHE A 209 5.19 -16.92 -1.42
N PHE A 210 4.39 -17.47 -2.34
CA PHE A 210 4.41 -18.89 -2.67
C PHE A 210 5.78 -19.32 -3.20
N ARG A 211 6.38 -18.51 -4.07
CA ARG A 211 7.72 -18.78 -4.62
C ARG A 211 8.80 -18.78 -3.54
N PHE A 212 8.73 -17.86 -2.58
CA PHE A 212 9.66 -17.78 -1.45
C PHE A 212 9.53 -19.01 -0.52
N SER A 213 8.30 -19.40 -0.20
CA SER A 213 8.01 -20.61 0.59
C SER A 213 8.49 -21.90 -0.11
N CYS A 214 8.33 -22.03 -1.43
CA CYS A 214 8.83 -23.18 -2.19
C CYS A 214 10.36 -23.27 -2.18
N THR A 215 11.08 -22.14 -2.28
CA THR A 215 12.55 -22.14 -2.15
C THR A 215 13.03 -22.57 -0.76
N LEU A 216 12.33 -22.18 0.31
CA LEU A 216 12.64 -22.58 1.68
C LEU A 216 12.32 -24.06 1.98
N LEU A 217 11.30 -24.61 1.31
CA LEU A 217 10.97 -26.03 1.39
C LEU A 217 11.98 -26.89 0.60
N ASN A 218 12.45 -26.41 -0.55
CA ASN A 218 13.44 -27.10 -1.39
C ASN A 218 14.84 -27.21 -0.77
N SER A 219 15.20 -26.36 0.20
CA SER A 219 16.50 -26.44 0.87
C SER A 219 16.57 -27.51 1.97
N ASN A 220 15.45 -28.10 2.39
CA ASN A 220 15.39 -28.93 3.60
C ASN A 220 15.13 -30.43 3.39
N THR A 221 14.80 -30.92 2.20
CA THR A 221 14.57 -32.37 1.99
C THR A 221 14.81 -32.79 0.53
N PRO A 222 15.97 -33.40 0.18
CA PRO A 222 16.28 -33.78 -1.21
C PRO A 222 15.63 -35.10 -1.67
N GLY A 223 14.75 -35.73 -0.86
CA GLY A 223 14.30 -37.11 -1.09
C GLY A 223 12.87 -37.34 -1.60
N SER A 224 11.93 -36.38 -1.48
CA SER A 224 10.49 -36.62 -1.76
C SER A 224 9.97 -36.00 -3.07
N VAL A 225 10.79 -35.21 -3.76
CA VAL A 225 10.37 -34.33 -4.87
C VAL A 225 10.00 -35.11 -6.15
N THR A 226 10.52 -36.33 -6.35
CA THR A 226 10.28 -37.08 -7.59
C THR A 226 8.86 -37.63 -7.72
N THR A 227 8.16 -37.85 -6.60
CA THR A 227 6.80 -38.42 -6.61
C THR A 227 5.75 -37.33 -6.83
N SER A 228 5.85 -36.20 -6.13
CA SER A 228 4.93 -35.06 -6.30
C SER A 228 5.13 -34.30 -7.62
N ALA A 229 6.31 -34.35 -8.25
CA ALA A 229 6.50 -33.81 -9.59
C ALA A 229 5.68 -34.57 -10.66
N LYS A 230 5.53 -35.89 -10.50
CA LYS A 230 4.69 -36.73 -11.38
C LYS A 230 3.20 -36.46 -11.17
N GLU A 231 2.78 -36.28 -9.92
CA GLU A 231 1.40 -35.89 -9.58
C GLU A 231 1.05 -34.47 -10.05
N TYR A 232 2.00 -33.55 -9.99
CA TYR A 232 1.83 -32.21 -10.56
C TYR A 232 1.68 -32.25 -12.08
N GLN A 233 2.48 -33.06 -12.78
CA GLN A 233 2.35 -33.23 -14.22
C GLN A 233 1.01 -33.85 -14.59
N SER A 234 0.54 -34.87 -13.86
CA SER A 234 -0.78 -35.47 -14.12
C SER A 234 -1.93 -34.48 -13.85
N MET A 235 -1.85 -33.65 -12.82
CA MET A 235 -2.82 -32.58 -12.57
C MET A 235 -2.79 -31.46 -13.62
N VAL A 236 -1.62 -31.15 -14.19
CA VAL A 236 -1.48 -30.18 -15.28
C VAL A 236 -2.10 -30.71 -16.57
N GLU A 237 -1.92 -32.00 -16.85
CA GLU A 237 -2.55 -32.68 -17.99
C GLU A 237 -4.06 -32.79 -17.84
N GLU A 238 -4.55 -33.13 -16.63
CA GLU A 238 -5.98 -33.16 -16.34
C GLU A 238 -6.62 -31.77 -16.46
N ARG A 239 -5.92 -30.72 -16.01
CA ARG A 239 -6.36 -29.32 -16.21
C ARG A 239 -6.39 -28.92 -17.68
N ARG A 240 -5.49 -29.45 -18.53
CA ARG A 240 -5.55 -29.23 -19.98
C ARG A 240 -6.77 -29.94 -20.59
N ARG A 241 -7.07 -31.17 -20.16
CA ARG A 241 -8.26 -31.91 -20.60
C ARG A 241 -9.56 -31.19 -20.22
N LEU A 242 -9.67 -30.72 -18.98
CA LEU A 242 -10.85 -29.98 -18.53
C LEU A 242 -11.03 -28.64 -19.26
N ARG A 243 -9.94 -27.98 -19.70
CA ARG A 243 -10.03 -26.80 -20.56
C ARG A 243 -10.60 -27.11 -21.94
N SER A 244 -10.16 -28.20 -22.58
CA SER A 244 -10.75 -28.66 -23.85
C SER A 244 -12.24 -29.00 -23.70
N ILE A 245 -12.64 -29.62 -22.58
CA ILE A 245 -14.06 -29.91 -22.29
C ILE A 245 -14.85 -28.61 -22.08
N GLN A 246 -14.27 -27.62 -21.41
CA GLN A 246 -14.92 -26.32 -21.22
C GLN A 246 -15.05 -25.55 -22.54
N GLU A 247 -14.06 -25.63 -23.43
CA GLU A 247 -14.13 -25.07 -24.79
C GLU A 247 -15.22 -25.77 -25.61
N MET A 248 -15.33 -27.10 -25.55
CA MET A 248 -16.43 -27.84 -26.18
C MET A 248 -17.79 -27.48 -25.60
N ARG A 249 -17.90 -27.25 -24.29
CA ARG A 249 -19.14 -26.75 -23.66
C ARG A 249 -19.50 -25.35 -24.12
N ASN A 250 -18.52 -24.47 -24.26
CA ASN A 250 -18.75 -23.12 -24.77
C ASN A 250 -19.20 -23.16 -26.24
N GLN A 251 -18.58 -24.00 -27.08
CA GLN A 251 -19.04 -24.25 -28.45
C GLN A 251 -20.45 -24.84 -28.48
N GLN A 252 -20.77 -25.76 -27.56
CA GLN A 252 -22.11 -26.35 -27.45
C GLN A 252 -23.15 -25.31 -27.02
N SER A 253 -22.81 -24.38 -26.12
CA SER A 253 -23.65 -23.24 -25.76
C SER A 253 -23.80 -22.25 -26.92
N GLU A 254 -22.76 -22.00 -27.69
CA GLU A 254 -22.79 -21.11 -28.86
C GLU A 254 -23.68 -21.70 -29.98
N ILE A 255 -23.55 -22.99 -30.26
CA ILE A 255 -24.45 -23.72 -31.18
C ILE A 255 -25.88 -23.75 -30.62
N GLY A 256 -26.06 -23.89 -29.29
CA GLY A 256 -27.36 -23.80 -28.63
C GLY A 256 -28.01 -22.43 -28.78
N TRP A 257 -27.24 -21.35 -28.66
CA TRP A 257 -27.69 -20.00 -28.95
C TRP A 257 -28.06 -19.84 -30.41
N MET A 258 -27.25 -20.36 -31.35
CA MET A 258 -27.57 -20.32 -32.78
C MET A 258 -28.86 -21.09 -33.13
N LEU A 259 -29.09 -22.25 -32.52
CA LEU A 259 -30.30 -23.06 -32.69
C LEU A 259 -31.57 -22.35 -32.19
N LEU A 260 -31.47 -21.55 -31.12
CA LEU A 260 -32.60 -20.76 -30.62
C LEU A 260 -33.11 -19.73 -31.66
N TRP A 261 -32.20 -19.26 -32.52
CA TRP A 261 -32.50 -18.29 -33.59
C TRP A 261 -32.84 -18.95 -34.94
N CYS A 262 -32.65 -20.27 -35.10
CA CYS A 262 -32.98 -20.99 -36.34
C CYS A 262 -34.46 -20.85 -36.74
N PRO A 263 -35.46 -21.02 -35.86
CA PRO A 263 -36.87 -20.80 -36.22
C PRO A 263 -37.15 -19.36 -36.68
N LEU A 264 -36.45 -18.37 -36.11
CA LEU A 264 -36.58 -16.96 -36.48
C LEU A 264 -35.94 -16.70 -37.85
N ARG A 265 -34.78 -17.30 -38.13
CA ARG A 265 -34.12 -17.28 -39.45
C ARG A 265 -35.00 -17.91 -40.51
N ASP A 266 -35.58 -19.07 -40.26
CA ASP A 266 -36.39 -19.81 -41.23
C ASP A 266 -37.69 -19.05 -41.55
N VAL A 267 -38.31 -18.41 -40.55
CA VAL A 267 -39.48 -17.53 -40.76
C VAL A 267 -39.11 -16.26 -41.54
N LEU A 268 -37.92 -15.70 -41.31
CA LEU A 268 -37.43 -14.53 -42.04
C LEU A 268 -37.05 -14.88 -43.50
N GLU A 269 -36.45 -16.05 -43.76
CA GLU A 269 -36.17 -16.53 -45.13
C GLU A 269 -37.45 -16.81 -45.92
N VAL A 270 -38.47 -17.42 -45.28
CA VAL A 270 -39.78 -17.63 -45.92
C VAL A 270 -40.49 -16.30 -46.22
N ARG A 271 -40.39 -15.28 -45.34
CA ARG A 271 -40.91 -13.94 -45.62
C ARG A 271 -40.12 -13.17 -46.68
N LEU A 272 -38.80 -13.33 -46.74
CA LEU A 272 -37.93 -12.69 -47.75
C LEU A 272 -38.12 -13.29 -49.16
N SER A 273 -38.58 -14.55 -49.27
CA SER A 273 -39.00 -15.12 -50.57
C SER A 273 -40.35 -14.60 -51.07
N SER A 274 -41.17 -14.01 -50.18
CA SER A 274 -42.52 -13.51 -50.49
C SER A 274 -42.62 -11.97 -50.55
N GLN A 275 -41.56 -11.24 -50.23
CA GLN A 275 -41.47 -9.79 -50.39
C GLN A 275 -40.15 -9.44 -51.05
N SER A 276 -40.19 -9.30 -52.38
CA SER A 276 -39.18 -8.56 -53.11
C SER A 276 -39.09 -7.13 -52.55
N LEU A 277 -37.85 -6.66 -52.38
CA LEU A 277 -37.43 -5.30 -52.06
C LEU A 277 -37.50 -4.85 -50.59
N VAL A 278 -36.34 -4.31 -50.17
CA VAL A 278 -36.04 -3.51 -48.97
C VAL A 278 -35.62 -4.31 -47.73
N LEU A 279 -34.31 -4.55 -47.58
CA LEU A 279 -33.51 -4.35 -46.35
C LEU A 279 -32.07 -4.91 -46.50
N ILE A 280 -31.30 -4.36 -47.44
CA ILE A 280 -29.83 -4.46 -47.40
C ILE A 280 -29.35 -3.32 -46.50
N TYR A 281 -29.50 -3.36 -45.17
CA TYR A 281 -28.80 -2.40 -44.29
C TYR A 281 -28.63 -2.80 -42.81
N SER A 282 -29.04 -3.99 -42.37
CA SER A 282 -28.95 -4.36 -40.94
C SER A 282 -27.96 -5.49 -40.59
N TYR A 283 -27.33 -6.15 -41.57
CA TYR A 283 -26.42 -7.26 -41.28
C TYR A 283 -25.00 -6.86 -40.81
N SER A 284 -24.62 -5.58 -40.90
CA SER A 284 -23.28 -5.13 -40.48
C SER A 284 -23.18 -4.77 -38.99
N LEU A 285 -24.28 -4.77 -38.22
CA LEU A 285 -24.31 -4.23 -36.85
C LEU A 285 -24.40 -5.28 -35.73
N ILE A 286 -24.50 -6.58 -36.07
CA ILE A 286 -24.71 -7.65 -35.08
C ILE A 286 -23.45 -8.49 -34.81
N THR A 287 -22.36 -8.30 -35.57
CA THR A 287 -21.09 -9.00 -35.32
C THR A 287 -20.14 -8.31 -34.35
N HIS A 288 -20.56 -7.27 -33.62
CA HIS A 288 -19.68 -6.52 -32.72
C HIS A 288 -20.24 -6.19 -31.33
N PHE A 289 -21.12 -7.03 -30.78
CA PHE A 289 -21.45 -7.02 -29.35
C PHE A 289 -21.35 -8.43 -28.74
#